data_AF-F5RFQ4-F1
#
_entry.id   AF-F5RFQ4-F1
#
_cell.length_a   1.000
_cell.length_b   1.000
_cell.length_c   1.000
_cell.angle_alpha   90.00
_cell.angle_beta   90.00
_cell.angle_gamma   90.00
#
_symmetry.space_group_name_H-M   'P 1'
#
loop_
_entity.id
_entity.type
_entity.pdbx_description
1 polymer ?
#
loop_
_entity_poly.entity_id
_entity_poly.type
_entity_poly.pdbx_seq_one_letter_code
_entity_poly.pdbx_strand_id
1 'polypeptide(L)' 'MAKAVKNPLKNLRAYRESLGENQTQFWSRFLVTQSGGSRYESGRGLPAPIAMLVLAYAEGLVDDKLLGKLAARVVKR' A
#
# COMPACT_ATOMS: atom_id res chain seq x y z
N MET A 1 -20.47 0.53 3.37
CA MET A 1 -19.82 -0.59 4.07
C MET A 1 -19.38 -1.61 3.02
N ALA A 2 -18.26 -1.36 2.33
CA ALA A 2 -17.78 -2.24 1.25
C ALA A 2 -17.00 -3.41 1.85
N LYS A 3 -17.36 -4.63 1.47
CA LYS A 3 -16.72 -5.87 1.92
C LYS A 3 -15.21 -5.80 1.68
N ALA A 4 -14.43 -5.97 2.75
CA ALA A 4 -12.98 -6.08 2.70
C ALA A 4 -12.55 -7.15 1.70
N VAL A 5 -11.62 -6.82 0.80
CA VAL A 5 -10.92 -7.80 -0.02
C VAL A 5 -10.25 -8.78 0.94
N LYS A 6 -10.61 -10.07 0.85
CA LYS A 6 -10.27 -11.13 1.82
C LYS A 6 -8.76 -11.30 2.13
N ASN A 7 -7.86 -10.73 1.33
CA ASN A 7 -6.43 -10.54 1.63
C ASN A 7 -5.80 -9.70 0.49
N PRO A 8 -5.29 -8.48 0.75
CA PRO A 8 -4.71 -7.62 -0.28
C PRO A 8 -3.46 -8.22 -0.95
N LEU A 9 -2.73 -9.11 -0.27
CA LEU A 9 -1.48 -9.70 -0.77
C LEU A 9 -1.69 -10.75 -1.86
N LYS A 10 -2.91 -11.29 -2.01
CA LYS A 10 -3.22 -12.23 -3.09
C LYS A 10 -3.27 -11.55 -4.46
N ASN A 11 -3.71 -10.29 -4.49
CA ASN A 11 -3.77 -9.50 -5.70
C ASN A 11 -3.73 -8.00 -5.35
N LEU A 12 -2.52 -7.45 -5.30
CA LEU A 12 -2.26 -6.06 -4.94
C LEU A 12 -2.93 -5.09 -5.92
N ARG A 13 -2.94 -5.43 -7.21
CA ARG A 13 -3.59 -4.63 -8.26
C ARG A 13 -5.09 -4.53 -8.00
N ALA A 14 -5.76 -5.66 -7.83
CA ALA A 14 -7.20 -5.68 -7.58
C ALA A 14 -7.57 -4.98 -6.27
N TYR A 15 -6.73 -5.10 -5.23
CA TYR A 15 -6.92 -4.38 -3.98
C TYR A 15 -6.84 -2.86 -4.20
N ARG A 16 -5.79 -2.36 -4.86
CA ARG A 16 -5.67 -0.94 -5.20
C ARG A 16 -6.85 -0.44 -6.04
N GLU A 17 -7.23 -1.19 -7.07
CA GLU A 17 -8.34 -0.83 -7.96
C GLU A 17 -9.67 -0.74 -7.22
N SER A 18 -9.87 -1.59 -6.19
CA SER A 18 -11.05 -1.51 -5.33
C SER A 18 -11.14 -0.22 -4.50
N LEU A 19 -10.01 0.47 -4.30
CA LEU A 19 -9.93 1.78 -3.65
C LEU A 19 -10.10 2.95 -4.65
N GLY A 20 -10.15 2.67 -5.96
CA GLY A 20 -10.26 3.70 -7.00
C GLY A 20 -8.96 4.50 -7.22
N GLU A 21 -7.82 3.95 -6.82
CA GLU A 21 -6.54 4.66 -6.81
C GLU A 21 -5.62 4.23 -7.95
N ASN A 22 -4.81 5.16 -8.46
CA ASN A 22 -3.69 4.80 -9.34
C ASN A 22 -2.46 4.34 -8.54
N GLN A 23 -1.46 3.80 -9.24
CA GLN A 23 -0.24 3.27 -8.61
C GLN A 23 0.53 4.34 -7.81
N THR A 24 0.64 5.57 -8.31
CA THR A 24 1.34 6.65 -7.61
C THR A 24 0.65 6.98 -6.28
N GLN A 25 -0.67 7.16 -6.30
CA GLN A 25 -1.47 7.41 -5.11
C GLN A 25 -1.32 6.28 -4.10
N PHE A 26 -1.51 5.03 -4.54
CA PHE A 26 -1.51 3.89 -3.64
C PHE A 26 -0.14 3.61 -3.03
N TRP A 27 0.93 3.66 -3.82
CA TRP A 27 2.25 3.22 -3.37
C TRP A 27 3.02 4.31 -2.60
N SER A 28 2.73 5.59 -2.87
CA SER A 28 3.39 6.71 -2.20
C SER A 28 3.18 6.71 -0.68
N ARG A 29 2.02 6.23 -0.18
CA ARG A 29 1.76 6.12 1.27
C ARG A 29 2.74 5.20 2.00
N PHE A 30 3.33 4.25 1.28
CA PHE A 30 4.31 3.30 1.80
C PHE A 30 5.75 3.67 1.43
N LEU A 31 5.98 4.92 0.98
CA LEU A 31 7.28 5.39 0.46
C LEU A 31 7.80 4.56 -0.73
N VAL A 32 6.89 3.94 -1.48
CA VAL A 32 7.20 3.16 -2.67
C VAL A 32 6.94 4.03 -3.90
N THR A 33 7.90 4.05 -4.84
CA THR A 33 7.73 4.74 -6.12
C THR A 33 6.70 4.04 -7.00
N GLN A 34 6.09 4.76 -7.95
CA GLN A 34 5.13 4.16 -8.89
C GLN A 34 5.72 2.97 -9.66
N SER A 35 6.97 3.07 -10.14
CA SER A 35 7.65 1.98 -10.85
C SER A 35 7.98 0.79 -9.93
N GLY A 36 8.26 1.03 -8.65
CA GLY A 36 8.41 -0.01 -7.64
C GLY A 36 7.10 -0.76 -7.41
N GLY A 37 6.02 -0.02 -7.21
CA GLY A 37 4.67 -0.56 -7.05
C GLY A 37 4.19 -1.39 -8.24
N SER A 38 4.44 -0.90 -9.46
CA SER A 38 4.12 -1.62 -10.70
C SER A 38 4.79 -2.99 -10.78
N ARG A 39 6.04 -3.11 -10.30
CA ARG A 39 6.75 -4.40 -10.23
C ARG A 39 6.09 -5.35 -9.23
N TYR A 40 5.69 -4.85 -8.06
CA TYR A 40 4.99 -5.66 -7.05
C TYR A 40 3.64 -6.15 -7.56
N GLU A 41 2.88 -5.31 -8.27
CA GLU A 41 1.61 -5.69 -8.89
C GLU A 41 1.76 -6.70 -10.04
N SER A 42 2.95 -6.80 -10.65
CA SER A 42 3.22 -7.65 -11.81
C SER A 42 3.92 -8.96 -11.46
N GLY A 43 3.95 -9.34 -10.18
CA GLY A 43 4.46 -10.64 -9.73
C GLY A 43 5.86 -10.64 -9.11
N ARG A 44 6.51 -9.48 -8.94
CA ARG A 44 7.72 -9.40 -8.10
C ARG A 44 7.31 -9.60 -6.65
N GLY A 45 8.07 -10.41 -5.91
CA GLY A 45 7.89 -10.56 -4.47
C GLY A 45 7.88 -9.22 -3.74
N LEU A 46 6.83 -9.00 -2.94
CA LEU A 46 6.68 -7.81 -2.11
C LEU A 46 7.61 -7.93 -0.89
N PRO A 47 8.49 -6.95 -0.60
CA PRO A 47 9.31 -6.98 0.60
C PRO A 47 8.44 -7.09 1.87
N ALA A 48 8.85 -7.93 2.82
CA ALA A 48 8.08 -8.21 4.04
C ALA A 48 7.64 -6.95 4.81
N PRO A 49 8.47 -5.90 4.97
CA PRO A 49 8.04 -4.67 5.64
C PRO A 49 6.87 -3.96 4.91
N ILE A 50 6.88 -3.97 3.57
CA ILE A 50 5.80 -3.36 2.78
C ILE A 50 4.54 -4.23 2.83
N ALA A 51 4.68 -5.55 2.78
CA ALA A 51 3.54 -6.47 2.93
C ALA A 51 2.81 -6.28 4.26
N MET A 52 3.56 -6.12 5.36
CA MET A 52 3.02 -5.82 6.68
C MET A 52 2.23 -4.49 6.69
N LEU A 53 2.77 -3.43 6.08
CA LEU A 53 2.07 -2.13 6.02
C LEU A 53 0.80 -2.18 5.16
N VAL A 54 0.84 -2.89 4.03
CA VAL A 54 -0.34 -3.08 3.17
C VAL A 54 -1.44 -3.85 3.92
N LEU A 55 -1.09 -4.89 4.67
CA LEU A 55 -2.04 -5.62 5.52
C LEU A 55 -2.61 -4.72 6.61
N ALA A 56 -1.76 -3.99 7.34
CA ALA A 56 -2.20 -3.08 8.40
C ALA A 56 -3.16 -2.00 7.86
N TYR A 57 -2.92 -1.48 6.65
CA TYR A 57 -3.80 -0.51 6.00
C TYR A 57 -5.13 -1.16 5.59
N ALA A 58 -5.11 -2.37 5.02
CA ALA A 58 -6.32 -3.10 4.65
C ALA A 58 -7.19 -3.51 5.84
N GLU A 59 -6.59 -3.73 7.01
CA GLU A 59 -7.29 -4.02 8.26
C GLU A 59 -7.74 -2.75 9.01
N GLY A 60 -7.38 -1.55 8.51
CA GLY A 60 -7.73 -0.27 9.16
C GLY A 60 -6.92 0.03 10.42
N LEU A 61 -5.82 -0.69 10.65
CA LEU A 61 -4.90 -0.44 11.78
C LEU A 61 -4.04 0.80 11.57
N VAL A 62 -3.82 1.18 10.30
CA VAL A 62 -3.17 2.43 9.91
C VAL A 62 -4.00 3.13 8.84
N ASP A 63 -4.00 4.46 8.85
CA ASP A 63 -4.69 5.30 7.88
C ASP A 63 -3.72 6.25 7.15
N ASP A 64 -4.19 6.94 6.11
CA ASP A 64 -3.36 7.87 5.32
C ASP A 64 -2.80 9.02 6.17
N LYS A 65 -3.49 9.43 7.23
CA LYS A 65 -3.05 10.50 8.14
C LYS A 65 -1.84 10.06 8.97
N LEU A 66 -1.88 8.84 9.52
CA LEU A 66 -0.78 8.26 10.28
C LEU A 66 0.41 7.97 9.36
N LEU A 67 0.18 7.32 8.22
CA LEU A 67 1.23 7.01 7.25
C LEU A 67 1.92 8.28 6.73
N GLY A 68 1.15 9.33 6.42
CA GLY A 68 1.71 10.62 6.02
C GLY A 68 2.60 11.27 7.10
N LYS A 69 2.19 11.20 8.38
CA LYS A 69 3.02 11.69 9.51
C LYS A 69 4.31 10.89 9.67
N LEU A 70 4.25 9.56 9.57
CA LEU A 70 5.42 8.70 9.68
C LEU A 70 6.37 8.90 8.50
N ALA A 71 5.84 8.95 7.27
CA ALA A 71 6.59 9.24 6.06
C ALA A 71 7.37 10.56 6.17
N ALA A 72 6.73 11.63 6.65
CA ALA A 72 7.40 12.91 6.86
C ALA A 72 8.56 12.84 7.86
N ARG A 73 8.50 11.96 8.88
CA ARG A 73 9.60 11.76 9.85
C ARG A 73 10.75 10.92 9.28
N VAL A 74 10.45 10.01 8.36
CA VAL A 74 11.46 9.17 7.69
C VAL A 74 12.22 9.98 6.65
N VAL A 75 11.51 10.79 5.85
CA VAL A 75 12.11 11.58 4.75
C VAL A 75 12.88 12.81 5.25
N LYS A 76 12.49 13.41 6.37
CA LYS A 76 13.20 14.55 6.98
C LYS A 76 14.50 14.17 7.72
N ARG A 77 15.01 12.97 7.50
CA ARG A 77 16.30 12.53 8.05
C ARG A 77 17.45 12.98 7.19
#